data_AF-A0A2P8G2I3-F1
#
_entry.id   AF-A0A2P8G2I3-F1
#
_cell.length_a   1.000
_cell.length_b   1.000
_cell.length_c   1.000
_cell.angle_alpha   90.00
_cell.angle_beta   90.00
_cell.angle_gamma   90.00
#
_symmetry.space_group_name_H-M   'P 1'
#
loop_
_entity.id
_entity.type
_entity.pdbx_description
1 polymer ?
#
loop_
_entity_poly.entity_id
_entity_poly.type
_entity_poly.pdbx_seq_one_letter_code
_entity_poly.pdbx_strand_id
1 'polypeptide(L)'
;MYFALLVLHSLLRWLMLGSLCYAIYTAFRGVSQRLLFTGKVNAIRHWTTTIAHIQLLVGMTIYIQSPLVNMKVAGVASFNQHTFFKYVHISLMMLAIVLITIGSARAKRVTADQEKYKTMLTWFLIALVVILIAIPWPFSPLAQRPWLRLF
;
A
#
# COMPACT_ATOMS: atom_id res chain seq x y z
N MET A 1 22.92 -3.18 -7.66
CA MET A 1 22.10 -2.49 -6.62
C MET A 1 20.61 -2.47 -6.96
N TYR A 2 20.22 -2.10 -8.20
CA TYR A 2 18.82 -2.07 -8.65
C TYR A 2 18.04 -3.40 -8.44
N PHE A 3 18.67 -4.53 -8.74
CA PHE A 3 18.08 -5.86 -8.53
C PHE A 3 17.72 -6.14 -7.08
N ALA A 4 18.63 -5.86 -6.14
CA ALA A 4 18.40 -6.07 -4.72
C ALA A 4 17.23 -5.22 -4.20
N LEU A 5 17.09 -3.99 -4.71
CA LEU A 5 15.95 -3.12 -4.41
C LEU A 5 14.63 -3.70 -4.93
N LEU A 6 14.60 -4.27 -6.14
CA LEU A 6 13.41 -4.92 -6.69
C LEU A 6 12.95 -6.12 -5.84
N VAL A 7 13.90 -6.97 -5.42
CA VAL A 7 13.61 -8.10 -4.52
C VAL A 7 13.06 -7.59 -3.19
N LEU A 8 13.74 -6.61 -2.59
CA LEU A 8 13.32 -5.99 -1.33
C LEU A 8 11.91 -5.39 -1.45
N HIS A 9 11.62 -4.66 -2.52
CA HIS A 9 10.30 -4.06 -2.76
C HIS A 9 9.21 -5.10 -2.96
N SER A 10 9.53 -6.25 -3.59
CA SER A 10 8.57 -7.34 -3.74
C SER A 10 8.24 -7.99 -2.40
N LEU A 11 9.24 -8.21 -1.53
CA LEU A 11 9.05 -8.72 -0.18
C LEU A 11 8.26 -7.73 0.69
N LEU A 12 8.64 -6.45 0.66
CA LEU A 12 7.96 -5.39 1.40
C LEU A 12 6.52 -5.17 0.93
N ARG A 13 6.20 -5.38 -0.34
CA ARG A 13 4.81 -5.36 -0.84
C ARG A 13 3.95 -6.40 -0.11
N TRP A 14 4.45 -7.63 0.01
CA TRP A 14 3.74 -8.70 0.71
C TRP A 14 3.62 -8.43 2.21
N LEU A 15 4.69 -7.90 2.82
CA LEU A 15 4.67 -7.48 4.23
C LEU A 15 3.65 -6.36 4.47
N MET A 16 3.64 -5.33 3.61
CA MET A 16 2.69 -4.22 3.65
C MET A 16 1.26 -4.74 3.53
N LEU A 17 0.97 -5.54 2.51
CA LEU A 17 -0.37 -6.10 2.27
C LEU A 17 -0.83 -6.95 3.46
N GLY A 18 0.05 -7.84 3.97
CA GLY A 18 -0.24 -8.68 5.13
C GLY A 18 -0.50 -7.86 6.40
N SER A 19 0.33 -6.84 6.67
CA SER A 19 0.13 -5.95 7.83
C SER A 19 -1.17 -5.16 7.73
N LEU A 20 -1.53 -4.68 6.53
CA LEU A 20 -2.78 -3.95 6.30
C LEU A 20 -4.01 -4.84 6.49
N CYS A 21 -3.99 -6.06 5.94
CA CYS A 21 -5.06 -7.04 6.15
C CYS A 21 -5.20 -7.42 7.63
N TYR A 22 -4.09 -7.62 8.32
CA TYR A 22 -4.11 -7.92 9.76
C TYR A 22 -4.65 -6.76 10.60
N ALA A 23 -4.29 -5.53 10.26
CA ALA A 23 -4.82 -4.33 10.87
C ALA A 23 -6.33 -4.19 10.65
N ILE A 24 -6.82 -4.45 9.44
CA ILE A 24 -8.25 -4.46 9.10
C ILE A 24 -8.99 -5.54 9.90
N TYR A 25 -8.46 -6.76 9.96
CA TYR A 25 -9.04 -7.85 10.75
C TYR A 25 -9.12 -7.49 12.24
N THR A 26 -8.05 -6.94 12.79
CA THR A 26 -8.00 -6.48 14.18
C THR A 26 -9.04 -5.37 14.44
N ALA A 27 -9.20 -4.45 13.49
CA ALA A 27 -10.18 -3.38 13.59
C ALA A 27 -11.62 -3.89 13.51
N PHE A 28 -11.90 -4.80 12.58
CA PHE A 28 -13.20 -5.45 12.44
C PHE A 28 -13.60 -6.20 13.72
N ARG A 29 -12.68 -6.97 14.30
CA ARG A 29 -12.91 -7.62 15.61
C ARG A 29 -13.17 -6.62 16.72
N GLY A 30 -12.42 -5.51 16.75
CA GLY A 30 -12.60 -4.44 17.73
C GLY A 30 -13.99 -3.81 17.70
N VAL A 31 -14.55 -3.61 16.49
CA VAL A 31 -15.93 -3.12 16.31
C VAL A 31 -16.96 -4.19 16.68
N SER A 32 -16.81 -5.42 16.15
CA SER A 32 -17.79 -6.50 16.32
C SER A 32 -17.92 -6.95 17.79
N GLN A 33 -16.79 -7.07 18.48
CA GLN A 33 -16.73 -7.53 19.87
C GLN A 33 -16.73 -6.40 20.89
N ARG A 34 -16.88 -5.14 20.45
CA ARG A 34 -16.84 -3.93 21.29
C ARG A 34 -15.62 -3.85 22.22
N LEU A 35 -14.45 -4.20 21.72
CA LEU A 35 -13.21 -4.27 22.51
C LEU A 35 -12.66 -2.87 22.85
N LEU A 36 -11.81 -2.82 23.87
CA LEU A 36 -11.01 -1.65 24.22
C LEU A 36 -9.82 -1.50 23.26
N PHE A 37 -9.49 -0.25 22.92
CA PHE A 37 -8.38 0.03 22.00
C PHE A 37 -7.05 0.00 22.76
N THR A 38 -6.47 -1.20 22.86
CA THR A 38 -5.23 -1.42 23.64
C THR A 38 -3.98 -0.87 22.97
N GLY A 39 -2.89 -0.73 23.75
CA GLY A 39 -1.57 -0.35 23.22
C GLY A 39 -1.06 -1.29 22.12
N LYS A 40 -1.40 -2.58 22.16
CA LYS A 40 -1.06 -3.55 21.11
C LYS A 40 -1.73 -3.19 19.77
N VAL A 41 -3.01 -2.83 19.80
CA VAL A 41 -3.77 -2.41 18.61
C VAL A 41 -3.22 -1.09 18.07
N ASN A 42 -2.86 -0.17 18.96
CA ASN A 42 -2.21 1.08 18.58
C ASN A 42 -0.85 0.83 17.88
N ALA A 43 -0.08 -0.15 18.36
CA ALA A 43 1.16 -0.56 17.73
C ALA A 43 0.92 -1.17 16.34
N ILE A 44 -0.09 -2.02 16.18
CA ILE A 44 -0.48 -2.59 14.86
C ILE A 44 -0.80 -1.48 13.87
N ARG A 45 -1.65 -0.51 14.27
CA ARG A 45 -1.96 0.69 13.46
C ARG A 45 -0.69 1.43 13.04
N HIS A 46 0.21 1.68 13.99
CA HIS A 46 1.44 2.45 13.75
C HIS A 46 2.40 1.70 12.82
N TRP A 47 2.70 0.43 13.11
CA TRP A 47 3.60 -0.40 12.31
C TRP A 47 3.09 -0.60 10.89
N THR A 48 1.79 -0.80 10.69
CA THR A 48 1.18 -0.89 9.35
C THR A 48 1.45 0.38 8.56
N THR A 49 1.26 1.56 9.17
CA THR A 49 1.58 2.84 8.54
C THR A 49 3.08 2.97 8.25
N THR A 50 3.95 2.59 9.18
CA THR A 50 5.41 2.65 8.98
C THR A 50 5.88 1.75 7.84
N ILE A 51 5.40 0.50 7.78
CA ILE A 51 5.71 -0.44 6.69
C ILE A 51 5.25 0.13 5.33
N ALA A 52 4.07 0.76 5.27
CA ALA A 52 3.58 1.39 4.05
C ALA A 52 4.49 2.56 3.58
N HIS A 53 5.04 3.36 4.51
CA HIS A 53 6.00 4.40 4.15
C HIS A 53 7.35 3.83 3.70
N ILE A 54 7.84 2.76 4.34
CA ILE A 54 9.06 2.07 3.91
C ILE A 54 8.87 1.52 2.49
N GLN A 55 7.72 0.91 2.20
CA GLN A 55 7.36 0.43 0.86
C GLN A 55 7.37 1.57 -0.18
N LEU A 56 6.83 2.75 0.18
CA LEU A 56 6.86 3.94 -0.67
C LEU A 56 8.28 4.39 -0.96
N LEU A 57 9.11 4.51 0.07
CA LEU A 57 10.49 5.02 -0.06
C LEU A 57 11.31 4.11 -0.96
N VAL A 58 11.28 2.79 -0.72
CA VAL A 58 11.96 1.81 -1.57
C VAL A 58 11.40 1.85 -3.00
N GLY A 59 10.08 1.94 -3.15
CA GLY A 59 9.43 2.08 -4.46
C GLY A 59 9.85 3.34 -5.21
N MET A 60 9.99 4.47 -4.51
CA MET A 60 10.42 5.74 -5.07
C MET A 60 11.90 5.70 -5.49
N THR A 61 12.75 5.04 -4.71
CA THR A 61 14.16 4.81 -5.11
C THR A 61 14.23 4.01 -6.41
N ILE A 62 13.43 2.95 -6.54
CA ILE A 62 13.34 2.16 -7.78
C ILE A 62 12.80 3.01 -8.93
N TYR A 63 11.78 3.82 -8.68
CA TYR A 63 11.16 4.69 -9.69
C TYR A 63 12.17 5.68 -10.29
N ILE A 64 12.95 6.36 -9.44
CA ILE A 64 13.97 7.33 -9.87
C ILE A 64 15.12 6.65 -10.65
N GLN A 65 15.53 5.45 -10.23
CA GLN A 65 16.61 4.69 -10.88
C GLN A 65 16.16 3.94 -12.13
N SER A 66 14.86 3.87 -12.42
CA SER A 66 14.31 3.00 -13.47
C SER A 66 14.61 3.54 -14.88
N PRO A 67 15.29 2.77 -15.74
CA PRO A 67 15.45 3.11 -17.15
C PRO A 67 14.11 3.26 -17.89
N LEU A 68 13.08 2.55 -17.42
CA LEU A 68 11.73 2.55 -18.00
C LEU A 68 11.00 3.89 -17.84
N VAL A 69 11.37 4.69 -16.84
CA VAL A 69 10.78 6.03 -16.59
C VAL A 69 11.48 7.08 -17.45
N ASN A 70 12.78 6.90 -17.71
CA ASN A 70 13.66 7.86 -18.40
C ASN A 70 13.65 7.73 -19.94
N MET A 71 13.01 6.71 -20.51
CA MET A 71 12.83 6.64 -21.97
C MET A 71 11.85 7.72 -22.45
N LYS A 72 12.28 8.51 -23.45
CA LYS A 72 11.40 9.43 -24.19
C LYS A 72 10.35 8.60 -24.92
N VAL A 73 9.09 8.78 -24.57
CA VAL A 73 7.98 8.14 -25.29
C VAL A 73 7.88 8.84 -26.65
N ALA A 74 8.28 8.17 -27.72
CA ALA A 74 8.05 8.64 -29.08
C ALA A 74 6.60 8.30 -29.47
N GLY A 75 5.76 9.32 -29.66
CA GLY A 75 4.41 9.19 -30.22
C GLY A 75 3.27 9.02 -29.21
N VAL A 76 2.04 9.02 -29.74
CA VAL A 76 0.78 8.87 -28.99
C VAL A 76 0.83 7.56 -28.22
N ALA A 77 0.93 7.66 -26.89
CA ALA A 77 1.11 6.53 -26.00
C ALA A 77 -0.05 5.55 -26.14
N SER A 78 0.17 4.44 -26.85
CA SER A 78 -0.63 3.25 -26.63
C SER A 78 -0.54 2.90 -25.14
N PHE A 79 -1.67 2.60 -24.51
CA PHE A 79 -1.74 2.29 -23.08
C PHE A 79 -0.98 0.97 -22.83
N ASN A 80 0.33 1.08 -22.60
CA ASN A 80 1.24 -0.05 -22.46
C ASN A 80 1.73 -0.15 -21.00
N GLN A 81 2.41 -1.24 -20.68
CA GLN A 81 2.91 -1.47 -19.32
C GLN A 81 3.80 -0.32 -18.80
N HIS A 82 4.53 0.37 -19.67
CA HIS A 82 5.38 1.49 -19.27
C HIS A 82 4.56 2.67 -18.77
N THR A 83 3.49 3.04 -19.47
CA THR A 83 2.56 4.11 -19.05
C THR A 83 1.92 3.79 -17.69
N PHE A 84 1.54 2.53 -17.46
CA PHE A 84 1.01 2.09 -16.17
C PHE A 84 2.01 2.31 -15.02
N PHE A 85 3.24 1.79 -15.14
CA PHE A 85 4.22 1.94 -14.06
C PHE A 85 4.70 3.38 -13.86
N LYS A 86 4.80 4.15 -14.95
CA LYS A 86 5.28 5.53 -14.92
C LYS A 86 4.29 6.50 -14.27
N TYR A 87 2.99 6.33 -14.53
CA TYR A 87 1.97 7.28 -14.08
C TYR A 87 0.97 6.66 -13.12
N VAL A 88 0.35 5.54 -13.49
CA VAL A 88 -0.81 4.98 -12.77
C VAL A 88 -0.38 4.32 -11.45
N HIS A 89 0.61 3.42 -11.50
CA HIS A 89 1.06 2.65 -10.36
C HIS A 89 1.56 3.54 -9.21
N ILE A 90 2.48 4.46 -9.51
CA ILE A 90 3.04 5.37 -8.50
C ILE A 90 1.97 6.29 -7.90
N SER A 91 1.05 6.80 -8.73
CA SER A 91 -0.03 7.68 -8.28
C SER A 91 -1.00 6.96 -7.34
N LEU A 92 -1.41 5.74 -7.68
CA LEU A 92 -2.30 4.95 -6.83
C LEU A 92 -1.62 4.52 -5.53
N MET A 93 -0.33 4.14 -5.56
CA MET A 93 0.41 3.82 -4.34
C MET A 93 0.55 5.04 -3.43
N MET A 94 0.88 6.21 -3.99
CA MET A 94 0.94 7.46 -3.23
C MET A 94 -0.42 7.78 -2.58
N LEU A 95 -1.51 7.67 -3.34
CA LEU A 95 -2.87 7.85 -2.83
C LEU A 95 -3.18 6.89 -1.68
N ALA A 96 -2.90 5.60 -1.85
CA ALA A 96 -3.13 4.60 -0.82
C ALA A 96 -2.38 4.90 0.48
N ILE A 97 -1.12 5.32 0.39
CA ILE A 97 -0.30 5.63 1.56
C ILE A 97 -0.80 6.90 2.26
N VAL A 98 -1.23 7.92 1.51
CA VAL A 98 -1.90 9.09 2.07
C VAL A 98 -3.17 8.69 2.84
N LEU A 99 -4.01 7.81 2.27
CA LEU A 99 -5.20 7.30 2.94
C LEU A 99 -4.87 6.54 4.23
N ILE A 100 -3.85 5.67 4.22
CA ILE A 100 -3.37 4.96 5.42
C ILE A 100 -2.92 5.96 6.48
N THR A 101 -2.13 6.98 6.09
CA THR A 101 -1.62 8.01 7.00
C THR A 101 -2.74 8.82 7.63
N ILE A 102 -3.72 9.26 6.83
CA ILE A 102 -4.89 10.01 7.32
C ILE A 102 -5.71 9.14 8.28
N GLY A 103 -6.03 7.90 7.90
CA GLY A 103 -6.78 6.97 8.75
C GLY A 103 -6.09 6.70 10.08
N SER A 104 -4.77 6.49 10.02
CA SER A 104 -3.91 6.27 11.17
C SER A 104 -3.84 7.49 12.10
N ALA A 105 -3.67 8.69 11.54
CA ALA A 105 -3.64 9.93 12.30
C ALA A 105 -5.00 10.28 12.92
N ARG A 106 -6.10 10.05 12.21
CA ARG A 106 -7.46 10.24 12.73
C ARG A 106 -7.76 9.26 13.87
N ALA A 107 -7.48 7.97 13.68
CA ALA A 107 -7.70 6.96 14.72
C ALA A 107 -6.88 7.22 15.99
N LYS A 108 -5.71 7.89 15.90
CA LYS A 108 -4.94 8.33 17.07
C LYS A 108 -5.60 9.47 17.85
N ARG A 109 -6.35 10.36 17.18
CA ARG A 109 -6.92 11.59 17.77
C ARG A 109 -8.32 11.40 18.35
N VAL A 110 -9.03 10.37 17.92
CA VAL A 110 -10.35 10.02 18.46
C VAL A 110 -10.20 9.49 19.89
N THR A 111 -11.10 9.88 20.79
CA THR A 111 -11.05 9.47 22.21
C THR A 111 -11.73 8.12 22.44
N ALA A 112 -12.94 7.94 21.91
CA ALA A 112 -13.74 6.74 22.10
C ALA A 112 -13.17 5.53 21.32
N ASP A 113 -12.95 4.42 22.02
CA ASP A 113 -12.28 3.24 21.46
C ASP A 113 -12.99 2.63 20.25
N GLN A 114 -14.31 2.57 20.28
CA GLN A 114 -15.11 2.07 19.18
C GLN A 114 -14.99 2.94 17.92
N GLU A 115 -14.90 4.26 18.11
CA GLU A 115 -14.70 5.19 17.00
C GLU A 115 -13.28 5.15 16.44
N LYS A 116 -12.26 4.84 17.27
CA LYS A 116 -10.90 4.54 16.78
C LYS A 116 -10.90 3.32 15.86
N TYR A 117 -11.57 2.23 16.27
CA TYR A 117 -11.68 1.02 15.48
C TYR A 117 -12.43 1.22 14.16
N LYS A 118 -13.58 1.91 14.19
CA LYS A 118 -14.32 2.25 12.96
C LYS A 118 -13.47 3.10 12.03
N THR A 119 -12.82 4.14 12.55
CA THR A 119 -11.94 5.00 11.75
C THR A 119 -10.81 4.19 11.10
N MET A 120 -10.13 3.35 11.87
CA MET A 120 -9.08 2.49 11.36
C MET A 120 -9.60 1.54 10.27
N LEU A 121 -10.74 0.89 10.50
CA LEU A 121 -11.36 -0.03 9.56
C LEU A 121 -11.72 0.65 8.23
N THR A 122 -12.45 1.76 8.27
CA THR A 122 -12.95 2.44 7.06
C THR A 122 -11.80 2.92 6.18
N TRP A 123 -10.83 3.64 6.77
CA TRP A 123 -9.71 4.19 6.01
C TRP A 123 -8.77 3.12 5.47
N PHE A 124 -8.48 2.08 6.26
CA PHE A 124 -7.57 1.03 5.82
C PHE A 124 -8.22 0.15 4.75
N LEU A 125 -9.53 -0.07 4.80
CA LEU A 125 -10.27 -0.81 3.77
C LEU A 125 -10.30 -0.05 2.43
N ILE A 126 -10.53 1.27 2.46
CA ILE A 126 -10.44 2.10 1.25
C ILE A 126 -9.02 2.03 0.68
N ALA A 127 -7.99 2.19 1.53
CA ALA A 127 -6.61 2.09 1.08
C ALA A 127 -6.26 0.71 0.51
N LEU A 128 -6.79 -0.38 1.09
CA LEU A 128 -6.61 -1.73 0.60
C LEU A 128 -7.15 -1.87 -0.83
N VAL A 129 -8.36 -1.35 -1.10
CA VAL A 129 -8.93 -1.37 -2.46
C VAL A 129 -8.02 -0.64 -3.46
N VAL A 130 -7.51 0.54 -3.10
CA VAL A 130 -6.56 1.28 -3.96
C VAL A 130 -5.28 0.46 -4.21
N ILE A 131 -4.72 -0.17 -3.17
CA ILE A 131 -3.52 -1.03 -3.30
C ILE A 131 -3.80 -2.23 -4.21
N LEU A 132 -4.96 -2.88 -4.08
CA LEU A 132 -5.31 -4.01 -4.93
C LEU A 132 -5.42 -3.62 -6.40
N ILE A 133 -5.90 -2.41 -6.71
CA ILE A 133 -5.93 -1.88 -8.10
C ILE A 133 -4.51 -1.55 -8.58
N ALA A 134 -3.68 -1.01 -7.68
CA ALA A 134 -2.34 -0.55 -8.01
C ALA A 134 -1.33 -1.70 -8.22
N ILE A 135 -1.55 -2.88 -7.63
CA ILE A 135 -0.70 -4.05 -7.82
C ILE A 135 -0.98 -4.67 -9.20
N PRO A 136 0.05 -4.86 -10.06
CA PRO A 136 -0.09 -5.47 -11.37
C PRO A 136 -0.21 -7.00 -11.26
N TRP A 137 -1.37 -7.49 -10.85
CA TRP A 137 -1.66 -8.92 -10.74
C TRP A 137 -1.48 -9.65 -12.08
N PRO A 138 -1.22 -10.97 -12.08
CA PRO A 138 -1.06 -11.72 -13.35
C PRO A 138 -2.34 -11.74 -14.19
N PHE A 139 -3.50 -11.53 -13.57
CA PHE A 139 -4.81 -11.43 -14.22
C PHE A 139 -5.25 -9.98 -14.47
N SER A 140 -4.42 -8.98 -14.15
CA SER A 140 -4.79 -7.58 -14.35
C SER A 140 -4.77 -7.22 -15.84
N PRO A 141 -5.84 -6.58 -16.37
CA PRO A 141 -5.88 -6.14 -17.77
C PRO A 141 -4.96 -4.94 -18.05
N LEU A 142 -4.49 -4.24 -17.01
CA LEU A 142 -3.67 -3.02 -17.14
C LEU A 142 -2.16 -3.32 -17.20
N ALA A 143 -1.70 -4.28 -16.40
CA ALA A 143 -0.31 -4.72 -16.37
C ALA A 143 -0.22 -6.08 -15.67
N GLN A 144 0.45 -7.04 -16.31
CA GLN A 144 0.56 -8.40 -15.79
C GLN A 144 1.95 -8.64 -15.22
N ARG A 145 2.03 -9.07 -13.95
CA ARG A 145 3.25 -9.59 -13.33
C ARG A 145 2.95 -10.89 -12.59
N PRO A 146 3.88 -11.86 -12.55
CA PRO A 146 3.74 -13.04 -11.73
C PRO A 146 3.63 -12.68 -10.24
N TRP A 147 2.95 -13.54 -9.47
CA TRP A 147 2.72 -13.37 -8.03
C TRP A 147 4.01 -13.16 -7.24
N LEU A 148 4.97 -14.07 -7.46
CA LEU A 148 6.33 -14.00 -6.96
C LEU A 148 7.25 -13.95 -8.16
N ARG A 149 8.06 -12.89 -8.24
CA ARG A 149 9.12 -12.81 -9.23
C ARG A 149 10.37 -13.39 -8.56
N LEU A 150 10.72 -14.62 -8.89
CA LEU A 150 12.03 -15.20 -8.58
C LEU A 150 13.11 -14.63 -9.52
N PHE A 151 13.00 -13.33 -9.79
CA PHE A 151 13.74 -12.50 -10.74
C PHE A 151 13.52 -12.84 -12.22
#